data_AF-K0V430-F1
#
_entry.id   AF-K0V430-F1
#
_cell.length_a   1.000
_cell.length_b   1.000
_cell.length_c   1.000
_cell.angle_alpha   90.00
_cell.angle_beta   90.00
_cell.angle_gamma   90.00
#
_symmetry.space_group_name_H-M   'P 1'
#
loop_
_entity.id
_entity.type
_entity.pdbx_description
1 polymer ?
#
loop_
_entity_poly.entity_id
_entity_poly.type
_entity_poly.pdbx_seq_one_letter_code
_entity_poly.pdbx_strand_id
1 'polypeptide(L)' 'MQTRPDVVDCPDCGGPARRMIAAPHLGRSGGTAMALHDATRSTADTPAVVSAPPRGGARRKVTTNPLHRNLPRP' A
#
# COMPACT_ATOMS: atom_id res chain seq x y z
N MET A 1 -29.87 -14.53 -5.78
CA MET A 1 -29.21 -14.12 -4.53
C MET A 1 -28.54 -15.35 -3.94
N GLN A 2 -27.21 -15.40 -3.83
CA GLN A 2 -26.53 -16.51 -3.16
C GLN A 2 -26.52 -16.26 -1.65
N THR A 3 -27.05 -17.20 -0.88
CA THR A 3 -26.91 -17.20 0.58
C THR A 3 -25.58 -17.83 0.95
N ARG A 4 -24.81 -17.19 1.84
CA ARG A 4 -23.52 -17.69 2.31
C ARG A 4 -23.59 -17.96 3.82
N PRO A 5 -23.21 -19.16 4.31
CA PRO A 5 -23.33 -19.52 5.72
C PRO A 5 -22.27 -18.86 6.60
N ASP A 6 -22.63 -18.57 7.86
CA ASP A 6 -21.73 -17.98 8.86
C ASP A 6 -20.85 -19.00 9.61
N VAL A 7 -21.17 -20.29 9.48
CA VAL A 7 -20.41 -21.42 10.04
C VAL A 7 -20.27 -22.50 8.98
N VAL A 8 -19.06 -23.05 8.87
CA VAL A 8 -18.74 -24.21 8.03
C VAL A 8 -17.90 -25.20 8.83
N ASP A 9 -17.82 -26.45 8.39
CA ASP A 9 -16.91 -27.42 8.98
C ASP A 9 -15.48 -27.20 8.47
N CYS A 10 -14.50 -27.25 9.37
CA CYS A 10 -13.09 -27.11 9.02
C CYS A 10 -12.63 -28.32 8.19
N PRO A 11 -12.06 -28.14 6.98
CA PRO A 11 -11.61 -29.27 6.17
C PRO A 11 -10.43 -30.02 6.78
N ASP A 12 -9.67 -29.40 7.69
CA ASP A 12 -8.48 -30.01 8.30
C ASP A 12 -8.80 -30.80 9.57
N CYS A 13 -9.75 -30.33 10.40
CA CYS A 13 -10.02 -30.92 11.71
C CYS A 13 -11.48 -31.27 11.99
N GLY A 14 -12.41 -30.95 11.07
CA GLY A 14 -13.84 -31.21 11.22
C GLY A 14 -14.56 -30.37 12.29
N GLY A 15 -13.86 -29.47 12.99
CA GLY A 15 -14.45 -28.57 13.98
C GLY A 15 -15.24 -27.41 13.35
N PRO A 16 -16.13 -26.75 14.11
CA PRO A 16 -16.92 -25.62 13.61
C PRO A 16 -16.05 -24.40 13.36
N ALA A 17 -15.88 -24.01 12.09
CA ALA A 17 -15.18 -22.81 11.67
C ALA A 17 -16.16 -21.65 11.50
N ARG A 18 -16.12 -20.71 12.44
CA ARG A 18 -16.94 -19.49 12.39
C ARG A 18 -16.33 -18.48 11.44
N ARG A 19 -17.20 -17.74 10.75
CA ARG A 19 -16.79 -16.60 9.93
C ARG A 19 -16.13 -15.54 10.81
N MET A 20 -14.86 -15.25 10.51
CA MET A 20 -14.17 -14.09 11.04
C MET A 20 -14.45 -12.85 10.18
N ILE A 21 -14.17 -11.67 10.73
CA ILE A 21 -14.36 -10.38 10.07
C ILE A 21 -13.55 -10.38 8.76
N ALA A 22 -14.22 -10.65 7.65
CA ALA A 22 -13.65 -10.54 6.31
C ALA A 22 -13.61 -9.06 5.95
N ALA A 23 -12.53 -8.40 6.37
CA ALA A 23 -12.09 -7.06 6.02
C ALA A 23 -13.23 -6.14 5.50
N PRO A 24 -14.14 -5.72 6.39
CA PRO A 24 -15.27 -4.91 6.02
C PRO A 24 -14.70 -3.62 5.43
N HIS A 25 -15.16 -3.26 4.23
CA HIS A 25 -14.82 -2.02 3.52
C HIS A 25 -13.55 -1.98 2.66
N LEU A 26 -12.83 -3.09 2.41
CA LEU A 26 -11.67 -3.05 1.48
C LEU A 26 -12.00 -2.51 0.07
N GLY A 27 -13.24 -2.63 -0.39
CA GLY A 27 -13.69 -2.09 -1.68
C GLY A 27 -14.61 -0.87 -1.62
N ARG A 28 -14.98 -0.37 -0.42
CA ARG A 28 -15.96 0.73 -0.30
C ARG A 28 -15.30 2.12 -0.33
N SER A 29 -13.99 2.19 -0.20
CA SER A 29 -13.23 3.39 -0.52
C SER A 29 -12.37 3.10 -1.76
N GLY A 30 -12.86 3.55 -2.93
CA GLY A 30 -11.99 3.97 -4.04
C GLY A 30 -11.15 5.19 -3.62
N GLY A 31 -10.50 5.10 -2.46
CA GLY A 31 -9.72 6.14 -1.85
C GLY A 31 -8.29 6.09 -2.36
N THR A 32 -7.49 7.04 -1.86
CA THR A 32 -6.09 7.21 -2.24
C THR A 32 -5.27 5.93 -2.12
N ALA A 33 -5.50 5.12 -1.08
CA ALA A 33 -4.78 3.85 -0.90
C ALA A 33 -5.03 2.85 -2.04
N MET A 34 -6.28 2.64 -2.46
CA MET A 34 -6.60 1.71 -3.54
C MET A 34 -6.12 2.23 -4.89
N ALA A 35 -6.29 3.54 -5.14
CA ALA A 35 -5.76 4.19 -6.34
C ALA A 35 -4.22 4.09 -6.44
N LEU A 36 -3.51 4.16 -5.31
CA LEU A 36 -2.05 3.96 -5.28
C LEU A 36 -1.65 2.52 -5.62
N HIS A 37 -2.41 1.52 -5.17
CA HIS A 37 -2.15 0.13 -5.54
C HIS A 37 -2.33 -0.10 -7.04
N ASP A 38 -3.40 0.44 -7.63
CA ASP A 38 -3.66 0.31 -9.06
C ASP A 38 -2.60 1.05 -9.89
N ALA A 39 -2.22 2.27 -9.48
CA ALA A 39 -1.16 3.03 -10.13
C ALA A 39 0.20 2.32 -10.04
N THR A 40 0.48 1.62 -8.95
CA THR A 40 1.72 0.84 -8.81
C THR A 40 1.70 -0.36 -9.76
N ARG A 41 0.59 -1.10 -9.81
CA ARG A 41 0.43 -2.24 -10.72
C ARG A 41 0.58 -1.83 -12.19
N SER A 42 -0.01 -0.70 -12.60
CA SER A 42 0.02 -0.26 -13.99
C SER A 42 1.40 0.12 -14.52
N THR A 43 2.40 0.34 -13.65
CA THR A 43 3.78 0.63 -14.10
C THR A 43 4.47 -0.56 -14.74
N ALA A 44 4.01 -1.80 -14.48
CA ALA A 44 4.55 -3.00 -15.10
C ALA A 44 4.17 -3.10 -16.58
N ASP A 45 2.91 -2.81 -16.90
CA ASP A 45 2.36 -2.98 -18.24
C ASP A 45 2.33 -1.69 -19.07
N THR A 46 2.15 -0.55 -18.40
CA THR A 46 2.00 0.78 -19.02
C THR A 46 2.82 1.84 -18.26
N PRO A 47 4.16 1.74 -18.26
CA PRO A 47 5.01 2.73 -17.60
C PRO A 47 4.84 4.12 -18.24
N ALA A 48 4.68 5.14 -17.40
CA ALA A 48 4.63 6.52 -17.88
C ALA A 48 5.99 6.96 -18.42
N VAL A 49 6.07 7.24 -19.73
CA VAL A 49 7.28 7.81 -20.35
C VAL A 49 7.30 9.31 -20.09
N VAL A 50 8.23 9.75 -19.23
CA VAL A 50 8.40 11.17 -18.89
C VAL A 50 9.49 11.82 -19.76
N SER A 51 9.18 12.96 -20.38
CA SER A 51 10.13 13.71 -21.21
C SER A 51 11.14 14.53 -20.39
N ALA A 52 10.85 14.78 -19.12
CA ALA A 52 11.72 15.44 -18.16
C ALA A 52 11.37 14.99 -16.73
N PRO A 53 12.31 15.07 -15.78
CA PRO A 53 12.03 14.82 -14.37
C PRO A 53 10.91 15.76 -13.85
N PRO A 54 10.10 15.32 -12.88
CA PRO A 54 9.04 16.14 -12.31
C PRO A 54 9.60 17.45 -11.77
N ARG A 55 8.93 18.56 -12.12
CA ARG A 55 9.30 19.92 -11.72
C ARG A 55 8.92 20.15 -10.24
N GLY A 56 9.66 19.54 -9.33
CA GLY A 56 9.46 19.74 -7.89
C GLY A 56 9.68 18.49 -7.07
N GLY A 57 10.93 18.23 -6.70
CA GLY A 57 11.20 17.43 -5.52
C GLY A 57 10.88 18.22 -4.26
N ALA A 58 10.41 17.55 -3.20
CA ALA A 58 10.35 18.16 -1.89
C ALA A 58 11.76 18.69 -1.54
N ARG A 59 11.87 19.98 -1.21
CA ARG A 59 13.15 20.54 -0.77
C ARG A 59 13.58 19.80 0.48
N ARG A 60 14.69 19.04 0.39
CA ARG A 60 15.27 18.41 1.57
C ARG A 60 15.67 19.51 2.54
N LYS A 61 15.25 19.38 3.80
CA LYS A 61 15.68 20.31 4.85
C LYS A 61 17.19 20.16 5.01
N VAL A 62 17.93 21.20 4.61
CA VAL A 62 19.37 21.29 4.89
C VAL A 62 19.50 21.74 6.34
N THR A 63 20.22 20.95 7.13
CA THR A 63 20.48 21.23 8.53
C THR A 63 21.78 22.03 8.65
N THR A 64 21.69 23.21 9.27
CA THR A 64 22.79 24.14 9.49
C THR A 64 23.56 23.87 10.78
N ASN A 65 23.43 22.66 11.36
CA ASN A 65 24.13 22.31 12.59
C ASN A 65 25.66 22.36 12.39
N PRO A 66 26.40 23.20 13.15
CA PRO A 66 27.85 23.32 13.02
C PRO A 66 28.60 22.02 13.34
N LEU A 67 28.03 21.12 14.13
CA LEU A 67 28.63 19.83 14.48
C LEU A 67 28.86 18.90 13.28
N HIS A 68 28.15 19.11 12.17
CA HIS A 68 28.36 18.34 10.95
C HIS A 68 29.75 18.50 10.35
N ARG A 69 30.48 19.57 10.70
CA ARG A 69 31.86 19.79 10.25
C ARG A 69 32.85 18.77 10.83
N ASN A 70 32.48 18.13 11.94
CA ASN A 70 33.33 17.18 12.66
C ASN A 70 33.07 15.72 12.24
N LEU A 71 32.10 15.47 11.34
CA LEU A 71 31.83 14.13 10.84
C LEU A 71 32.95 13.72 9.84
N PRO A 72 33.33 12.43 9.80
CA PRO A 72 34.23 11.91 8.78
C PRO A 72 33.65 12.18 7.39
N ARG A 73 34.48 12.70 6.49
CA ARG A 73 34.06 12.95 5.11
C ARG A 73 34.09 11.62 4.34
N PRO A 74 33.03 11.29 3.58
CA PRO A 74 33.04 10.16 2.66
C PRO A 74 34.00 10.39 1.48
#